data_AF-A0AAJ6G8H5-F1
#
_entry.id   AF-A0AAJ6G8H5-F1
#
_cell.length_a   1.000
_cell.length_b   1.000
_cell.length_c   1.000
_cell.angle_alpha   90.00
_cell.angle_beta   90.00
_cell.angle_gamma   90.00
#
_symmetry.space_group_name_H-M   'P 1'
#
loop_
_entity.id
_entity.type
_entity.pdbx_description
1 polymer ?
#
loop_
_entity_poly.entity_id
_entity_poly.type
_entity_poly.pdbx_seq_one_letter_code
_entity_poly.pdbx_strand_id
1 'polypeptide(L)'
;MDHNAAITIFGIISVLIVALVFYVLALFLGIIFKSRNTKKEEEISKVVEESKTKEEDLLDDSELVAAITACITAYSGNSKFVITSIKESKTPVWGMADRIK
;
A
#
# COMPACT_ATOMS: atom_id res chain seq x y z
N MET A 1 -22.94 54.04 -1.13
CA MET A 1 -22.14 52.86 -0.82
C MET A 1 -23.07 51.77 -0.29
N ASP A 2 -23.21 50.54 -0.79
CA ASP A 2 -22.66 49.81 -1.92
C ASP A 2 -23.40 48.44 -1.92
N HIS A 3 -24.51 48.27 -2.65
CA HIS A 3 -25.13 46.93 -2.79
C HIS A 3 -24.12 45.91 -3.32
N ASN A 4 -23.22 46.38 -4.18
CA ASN A 4 -22.12 45.59 -4.71
C ASN A 4 -21.11 45.18 -3.63
N ALA A 5 -20.81 46.06 -2.65
CA ALA A 5 -19.91 45.70 -1.55
C ALA A 5 -20.53 44.68 -0.60
N ALA A 6 -21.84 44.79 -0.34
CA ALA A 6 -22.56 43.80 0.46
C ALA A 6 -22.49 42.41 -0.20
N ILE A 7 -22.74 42.32 -1.51
CA ILE A 7 -22.67 41.07 -2.27
C ILE A 7 -21.26 40.47 -2.21
N THR A 8 -20.20 41.29 -2.35
CA THR A 8 -18.82 40.79 -2.25
C THR A 8 -18.47 40.28 -0.85
N ILE A 9 -18.94 40.96 0.21
CA ILE A 9 -18.71 40.54 1.59
C ILE A 9 -19.42 39.19 1.87
N PHE A 10 -20.67 39.05 1.42
CA PHE A 10 -21.39 37.77 1.53
C PHE A 10 -20.71 36.64 0.74
N GLY A 11 -20.19 36.94 -0.45
CA GLY A 11 -19.43 35.97 -1.25
C GLY A 11 -18.18 35.48 -0.53
N ILE A 12 -17.38 36.39 0.04
CA ILE A 12 -16.16 36.04 0.79
C ILE A 12 -16.51 35.18 2.02
N ILE A 13 -17.53 35.58 2.78
CA ILE A 13 -17.98 34.83 3.96
C ILE A 13 -18.46 33.43 3.56
N SER A 14 -19.22 33.31 2.46
CA SER A 14 -19.71 32.03 1.95
C SER A 14 -18.57 31.08 1.60
N VAL A 15 -17.53 31.57 0.90
CA VAL A 15 -16.36 30.76 0.53
C VAL A 15 -15.61 30.27 1.77
N LEU A 16 -15.46 31.12 2.79
CA LEU A 16 -14.80 30.73 4.04
C LEU A 16 -15.59 29.65 4.81
N ILE A 17 -16.92 29.75 4.82
CA ILE A 17 -17.78 28.73 5.45
C ILE A 17 -17.64 27.39 4.71
N VAL A 18 -17.70 27.40 3.38
CA VAL A 18 -17.57 26.18 2.57
C VAL A 18 -16.19 25.55 2.76
N ALA A 19 -15.12 26.35 2.77
CA ALA A 19 -13.77 25.88 3.03
C ALA A 19 -13.61 25.25 4.42
N LEU A 20 -14.25 25.84 5.44
CA LEU A 20 -14.25 25.30 6.81
C LEU A 20 -14.96 23.94 6.87
N VAL A 21 -16.09 23.79 6.18
CA VAL A 21 -16.80 22.50 6.09
C VAL A 21 -15.91 21.44 5.43
N PHE A 22 -15.26 21.76 4.31
CA PHE A 22 -14.33 20.83 3.65
C PHE A 22 -13.14 20.46 4.53
N TYR A 23 -12.59 21.41 5.30
CA TYR A 23 -11.52 21.16 6.24
C TYR A 23 -11.93 20.14 7.33
N VAL A 24 -13.12 20.31 7.90
CA VAL A 24 -13.67 19.38 8.91
C VAL A 24 -13.86 17.98 8.31
N LEU A 25 -14.43 17.90 7.09
CA LEU A 25 -14.60 16.62 6.39
C LEU A 25 -13.25 15.93 6.11
N ALA A 26 -12.24 16.68 5.67
CA ALA A 26 -10.90 16.14 5.43
C ALA A 26 -10.26 15.60 6.72
N LEU A 27 -10.49 16.25 7.86
CA LEU A 27 -10.01 15.81 9.17
C LEU A 27 -10.69 14.49 9.58
N PHE A 28 -12.01 14.38 9.41
CA PHE A 28 -12.74 13.14 9.65
C PHE A 28 -12.26 12.00 8.75
N LEU A 29 -12.04 12.26 7.46
CA LEU A 29 -11.44 11.28 6.55
C LEU A 29 -10.04 10.87 7.02
N GLY A 30 -9.19 11.83 7.41
CA GLY A 30 -7.86 11.55 7.94
C GLY A 30 -7.88 10.61 9.16
N ILE A 31 -8.82 10.80 10.09
CA ILE A 31 -8.98 9.93 11.26
C ILE A 31 -9.48 8.53 10.86
N ILE A 32 -10.47 8.44 9.97
CA ILE A 32 -11.03 7.18 9.49
C ILE A 32 -9.98 6.36 8.71
N PHE A 33 -9.19 7.01 7.86
CA PHE A 33 -8.13 6.35 7.10
C PHE A 33 -6.91 5.99 7.97
N LYS A 34 -6.56 6.81 8.98
CA LYS A 34 -5.49 6.50 9.94
C LYS A 34 -5.82 5.24 10.76
N SER A 35 -7.07 5.10 11.20
CA SER A 35 -7.56 3.92 11.94
C SER A 35 -7.52 2.63 11.11
N ARG A 36 -7.66 2.71 9.78
CA ARG A 36 -7.52 1.55 8.88
C ARG A 36 -6.06 1.13 8.65
N ASN A 37 -5.10 2.02 8.80
CA ASN A 37 -3.67 1.71 8.60
C ASN A 37 -2.99 1.24 9.89
N THR A 38 -3.37 1.75 11.07
CA THR A 38 -2.74 1.31 12.34
C THR A 38 -3.09 -0.12 12.75
N LYS A 39 -4.31 -0.60 12.44
CA LYS A 39 -4.65 -2.02 12.66
C LYS A 39 -3.88 -2.98 11.76
N LYS A 40 -3.54 -2.55 10.54
CA LYS A 40 -2.66 -3.34 9.67
C LYS A 40 -1.21 -3.29 10.14
N GLU A 41 -0.73 -2.14 10.61
CA GLU A 41 0.68 -1.96 10.97
C GLU A 41 1.07 -2.72 12.26
N GLU A 42 0.21 -2.79 13.28
CA GLU A 42 0.47 -3.57 14.51
C GLU A 42 0.35 -5.10 14.31
N GLU A 43 -0.58 -5.56 13.45
CA GLU A 43 -0.67 -6.98 13.07
C GLU A 43 0.51 -7.39 12.19
N ILE A 44 0.95 -6.54 11.26
CA ILE A 44 2.13 -6.81 10.42
C ILE A 44 3.40 -6.87 11.29
N SER A 45 3.55 -5.99 12.28
CA SER A 45 4.78 -5.98 13.11
C SER A 45 4.88 -7.20 14.03
N LYS A 46 3.77 -7.71 14.58
CA LYS A 46 3.78 -8.95 15.39
C LYS A 46 3.93 -10.21 14.54
N VAL A 47 3.32 -10.27 13.36
CA VAL A 47 3.47 -11.40 12.43
C VAL A 47 4.90 -11.48 11.88
N VAL A 48 5.56 -10.35 11.64
CA VAL A 48 6.96 -10.30 11.18
C VAL A 48 7.96 -10.68 12.27
N GLU A 49 7.66 -10.42 13.55
CA GLU A 49 8.53 -10.80 14.67
C GLU A 49 8.36 -12.28 15.06
N GLU A 50 7.13 -12.82 14.96
CA GLU A 50 6.85 -14.25 15.23
C GLU A 50 7.28 -15.16 14.06
N SER A 51 7.27 -14.67 12.82
CA SER A 51 7.83 -15.37 11.65
C SER A 51 9.35 -15.51 11.71
N LYS A 52 10.08 -14.53 12.25
CA LYS A 52 11.55 -14.57 12.30
C LYS A 52 12.16 -15.60 13.26
N THR A 53 11.35 -16.20 14.14
CA THR A 53 11.85 -17.16 15.16
C THR A 53 11.50 -18.61 14.84
N LYS A 54 10.72 -18.88 13.79
CA LYS A 54 10.53 -20.25 13.33
C LYS A 54 11.63 -20.57 12.34
N GLU A 55 12.49 -21.52 12.70
CA GLU A 55 13.19 -22.34 11.73
C GLU A 55 12.12 -22.90 10.78
N GLU A 56 11.93 -22.25 9.64
CA GLU A 56 10.94 -22.65 8.65
C GLU A 56 11.31 -24.06 8.17
N ASP A 57 10.38 -24.97 8.40
CA ASP A 57 10.43 -26.32 7.92
C ASP A 57 10.38 -26.25 6.38
N LEU A 58 11.56 -26.33 5.72
CA LEU A 58 11.77 -26.29 4.26
C LEU A 58 11.06 -27.43 3.49
N LEU A 59 10.13 -28.12 4.14
CA LEU A 59 9.46 -29.32 3.69
C LEU A 59 8.15 -29.05 2.92
N ASP A 60 7.59 -27.84 2.94
CA ASP A 60 6.26 -27.57 2.34
C ASP A 60 6.16 -26.31 1.44
N ASP A 61 7.19 -26.04 0.63
CA ASP A 61 7.15 -24.94 -0.37
C ASP A 61 6.29 -25.27 -1.62
N SER A 62 5.42 -26.29 -1.56
CA SER A 62 4.60 -26.74 -2.69
C SER A 62 3.66 -25.65 -3.21
N GLU A 63 3.04 -24.90 -2.30
CA GLU A 63 2.15 -23.79 -2.64
C GLU A 63 2.91 -22.64 -3.33
N LEU A 64 4.13 -22.35 -2.86
CA LEU A 64 4.98 -21.31 -3.43
C LEU A 64 5.45 -21.68 -4.84
N VAL A 65 5.86 -22.93 -5.05
CA VAL A 65 6.23 -23.47 -6.36
C VAL A 65 5.04 -23.41 -7.32
N ALA A 66 3.83 -23.76 -6.85
CA ALA A 66 2.61 -23.70 -7.66
C ALA A 66 2.26 -22.25 -8.07
N ALA A 67 2.33 -21.30 -7.14
CA ALA A 67 2.07 -19.89 -7.41
C ALA A 67 3.06 -19.30 -8.43
N ILE A 68 4.36 -19.56 -8.26
CA ILE A 68 5.41 -19.11 -9.20
C ILE A 68 5.18 -19.74 -10.58
N THR A 69 4.87 -21.04 -10.62
CA THR A 69 4.63 -21.77 -11.87
C THR A 69 3.43 -21.20 -12.64
N ALA A 70 2.33 -20.91 -11.94
CA ALA A 70 1.15 -20.29 -12.54
C ALA A 70 1.48 -18.91 -13.13
N CYS A 71 2.21 -18.08 -12.39
CA CYS A 71 2.63 -16.75 -12.85
C CYS A 71 3.52 -16.81 -14.09
N ILE A 72 4.56 -17.65 -14.09
CA ILE A 72 5.49 -17.79 -15.23
C ILE A 72 4.75 -18.35 -16.45
N THR A 73 3.88 -19.34 -16.25
CA THR A 73 3.08 -19.92 -17.34
C THR A 73 2.12 -18.89 -17.94
N ALA A 74 1.48 -18.08 -17.11
CA ALA A 74 0.60 -17.00 -17.56
C ALA A 74 1.37 -15.90 -18.33
N TYR A 75 2.58 -15.56 -17.87
CA TYR A 75 3.42 -14.54 -18.50
C TYR A 75 4.06 -15.03 -19.81
N SER A 76 4.66 -16.23 -19.80
CA SER A 76 5.41 -16.78 -20.92
C SER A 76 4.55 -17.56 -21.92
N GLY A 77 3.32 -17.95 -21.55
CA GLY A 77 2.46 -18.83 -22.34
C GLY A 77 3.00 -20.25 -22.52
N ASN A 78 4.01 -20.66 -21.74
CA ASN A 78 4.69 -21.94 -21.86
C ASN A 78 4.95 -22.53 -20.46
N SER A 79 4.73 -23.84 -20.31
CA SER A 79 4.94 -24.60 -19.07
C SER A 79 6.23 -25.44 -19.07
N LYS A 80 7.08 -25.31 -20.10
CA LYS A 80 8.36 -26.04 -20.20
C LYS A 80 9.49 -25.36 -19.41
N PHE A 81 9.34 -25.29 -18.09
CA PHE A 81 10.39 -24.85 -17.18
C PHE A 81 10.32 -25.65 -15.87
N VAL A 82 11.44 -25.69 -15.14
CA VAL A 82 11.54 -26.37 -13.84
C VAL A 82 12.15 -25.38 -12.85
N ILE A 83 11.49 -25.22 -11.71
CA ILE A 83 12.00 -24.42 -10.59
C ILE A 83 13.01 -25.29 -9.85
N THR A 84 14.28 -24.88 -9.85
CA THR A 84 15.39 -25.65 -9.26
C THR A 84 15.70 -25.24 -7.82
N SER A 85 15.62 -23.95 -7.51
CA SER A 85 15.81 -23.44 -6.16
C SER A 85 15.09 -22.10 -6.00
N ILE A 86 14.50 -21.89 -4.83
CA ILE A 86 13.95 -20.60 -4.41
C ILE A 86 14.87 -20.07 -3.31
N LYS A 87 15.30 -18.82 -3.43
CA LYS A 87 16.15 -18.16 -2.44
C LYS A 87 15.57 -16.80 -2.11
N GLU A 88 15.40 -16.53 -0.83
CA GLU A 88 15.05 -15.20 -0.36
C GLU A 88 16.23 -14.24 -0.58
N SER A 89 15.93 -13.03 -1.06
CA SER A 89 16.91 -11.96 -1.20
C SER A 89 16.46 -10.75 -0.39
N LYS A 90 17.37 -10.20 0.42
CA LYS A 90 17.11 -8.98 1.22
C LYS A 90 16.74 -7.77 0.35
N THR A 91 17.19 -7.76 -0.90
CA THR A 91 16.88 -6.70 -1.86
C THR A 91 16.40 -7.32 -3.17
N PRO A 92 15.27 -6.85 -3.74
CA PRO A 92 14.81 -7.36 -5.01
C PRO A 92 15.84 -7.05 -6.11
N VAL A 93 16.11 -8.02 -6.98
CA VAL A 93 17.12 -7.89 -8.05
C VAL A 93 16.82 -6.70 -8.97
N TRP A 94 15.54 -6.45 -9.28
CA TRP A 94 15.13 -5.30 -10.08
C TRP A 94 15.43 -3.96 -9.39
N GLY A 95 15.28 -3.90 -8.06
CA GLY A 95 15.59 -2.69 -7.28
C GLY A 95 17.09 -2.46 -7.11
N MET A 96 17.90 -3.52 -7.26
CA MET A 96 19.36 -3.41 -7.27
C MET A 96 19.88 -2.99 -8.65
N ALA A 97 19.29 -3.52 -9.73
CA ALA A 97 19.64 -3.16 -11.10
C ALA A 97 19.38 -1.68 -11.43
N ASP A 98 18.32 -1.09 -10.86
CA ASP A 98 17.99 0.33 -11.05
C ASP A 98 19.01 1.27 -10.40
N ARG A 99 19.64 0.86 -9.29
CA ARG A 99 20.64 1.67 -8.55
C ARG A 99 22.01 1.72 -9.21
N ILE A 100 22.30 0.77 -10.10
CA ILE A 100 23.60 0.65 -10.78
C ILE A 100 23.61 1.46 -12.08
N LYS A 101 22.44 1.95 -12.53
CA LYS A 101 22.29 2.77 -13.74
C LYS A 101 22.40 4.26 -13.43
#